data_AF-A0ABD1VI01-F1
#
_entry.id   AF-A0ABD1VI01-F1
#
_cell.length_a   1.000
_cell.length_b   1.000
_cell.length_c   1.000
_cell.angle_alpha   90.00
_cell.angle_beta   90.00
_cell.angle_gamma   90.00
#
_symmetry.space_group_name_H-M   'P 1'
#
loop_
_entity.id
_entity.type
_entity.pdbx_description
1 polymer ?
#
loop_
_entity_poly.entity_id
_entity_poly.type
_entity_poly.pdbx_seq_one_letter_code
_entity_poly.pdbx_strand_id
1 'polypeptide(L)'
;MVADASSEIKISIENEEEKKMIELIERGQWLRAAILGANDGLLSTTSLMLGVGAAKEDKWLMIISGLAGAVAGACSMAVGEFVSVSTQRDIELQANILNLVHQWRKPGLHWLIYLWPHQWRRLHVGSPCKNPG
;
A
#
# COMPACT_ATOMS: atom_id res chain seq x y z
N MET A 1 7.25 -50.93 3.54
CA MET A 1 6.80 -50.27 2.30
C MET A 1 5.42 -49.60 2.39
N VAL A 2 4.40 -50.15 3.06
CA VAL A 2 3.03 -49.58 3.02
C VAL A 2 2.85 -48.25 3.79
N ALA A 3 3.62 -47.99 4.85
CA ALA A 3 3.53 -46.74 5.62
C ALA A 3 4.05 -45.51 4.87
N ASP A 4 5.00 -45.70 3.95
CA ASP A 4 5.68 -44.64 3.19
C ASP A 4 4.76 -44.02 2.13
N ALA A 5 4.00 -44.86 1.41
CA ALA A 5 3.02 -44.42 0.41
C ALA A 5 1.83 -43.64 1.02
N SER A 6 1.45 -43.94 2.27
CA SER A 6 0.34 -43.26 2.95
C SER A 6 0.68 -41.81 3.32
N SER A 7 1.92 -41.54 3.75
CA SER A 7 2.40 -40.18 4.02
C SER A 7 2.51 -39.33 2.76
N GLU A 8 2.97 -39.89 1.64
CA GLU A 8 3.06 -39.15 0.37
C GLU A 8 1.68 -38.77 -0.17
N ILE A 9 0.69 -39.67 -0.07
CA ILE A 9 -0.70 -39.38 -0.44
C ILE A 9 -1.28 -38.27 0.44
N LYS A 10 -1.01 -38.30 1.76
CA LYS A 10 -1.53 -37.28 2.69
C LYS A 10 -0.94 -35.90 2.41
N ILE A 11 0.38 -35.83 2.19
CA ILE A 11 1.09 -34.59 1.80
C ILE A 11 0.58 -34.08 0.45
N SER A 12 0.26 -34.98 -0.48
CA SER A 12 -0.29 -34.60 -1.79
C SER A 12 -1.70 -34.03 -1.71
N ILE A 13 -2.57 -34.61 -0.88
CA ILE A 13 -3.94 -34.11 -0.66
C ILE A 13 -3.91 -32.77 0.08
N GLU A 14 -3.06 -32.63 1.10
CA GLU A 14 -2.94 -31.40 1.90
C GLU A 14 -2.40 -30.24 1.04
N ASN A 15 -1.41 -30.49 0.17
CA ASN A 15 -0.94 -29.51 -0.82
C ASN A 15 -2.02 -29.13 -1.85
N GLU A 16 -2.86 -30.07 -2.29
CA GLU A 16 -3.93 -29.79 -3.26
C GLU A 16 -5.08 -29.00 -2.64
N GLU A 17 -5.44 -29.25 -1.39
CA GLU A 17 -6.41 -28.41 -0.67
C GLU A 17 -5.85 -27.01 -0.44
N GLU A 18 -4.58 -26.88 -0.03
CA GLU A 18 -3.93 -25.58 0.15
C GLU A 18 -3.89 -24.76 -1.15
N LYS A 19 -3.53 -25.40 -2.28
CA LYS A 19 -3.56 -24.74 -3.60
C LYS A 19 -4.95 -24.25 -3.98
N LYS A 20 -5.99 -25.07 -3.79
CA LYS A 20 -7.37 -24.68 -4.07
C LYS A 20 -7.80 -23.51 -3.21
N MET A 21 -7.43 -23.51 -1.94
CA MET A 21 -7.74 -22.41 -1.03
C MET A 21 -7.05 -21.11 -1.45
N ILE A 22 -5.78 -21.17 -1.86
CA ILE A 22 -5.04 -19.99 -2.37
C ILE A 22 -5.70 -19.46 -3.64
N GLU A 23 -6.06 -20.32 -4.59
CA GLU A 23 -6.73 -19.93 -5.83
C GLU A 23 -8.12 -19.29 -5.57
N LEU A 24 -8.89 -19.82 -4.61
CA LEU A 24 -10.18 -19.26 -4.23
C LEU A 24 -10.03 -17.87 -3.58
N ILE A 25 -8.99 -17.69 -2.76
CA ILE A 25 -8.68 -16.39 -2.14
C ILE A 25 -8.27 -15.38 -3.22
N GLU A 26 -7.39 -15.75 -4.14
CA GLU A 26 -6.94 -14.88 -5.24
C GLU A 26 -8.12 -14.44 -6.12
N ARG A 27 -8.97 -15.38 -6.53
CA ARG A 27 -10.19 -15.07 -7.29
C ARG A 27 -11.16 -14.18 -6.50
N GLY A 28 -11.29 -14.40 -5.19
CA GLY A 28 -12.11 -13.58 -4.31
C GLY A 28 -11.60 -12.14 -4.19
N GLN A 29 -10.28 -11.95 -4.11
CA GLN A 29 -9.67 -10.63 -4.06
C GLN A 29 -9.84 -9.88 -5.39
N TRP A 30 -9.66 -10.55 -6.53
CA TRP A 30 -9.87 -9.94 -7.84
C TRP A 30 -11.34 -9.61 -8.10
N LEU A 31 -12.26 -10.49 -7.71
CA LEU A 31 -13.69 -10.25 -7.81
C LEU A 31 -14.12 -9.03 -6.97
N ARG A 32 -13.58 -8.88 -5.76
CA ARG A 32 -13.86 -7.71 -4.92
C ARG A 32 -13.35 -6.42 -5.56
N ALA A 33 -12.13 -6.42 -6.09
CA ALA A 33 -11.57 -5.27 -6.79
C ALA A 33 -12.43 -4.91 -8.03
N ALA A 34 -12.86 -5.92 -8.79
CA ALA A 34 -13.72 -5.72 -9.96
C ALA A 34 -15.11 -5.16 -9.60
N ILE A 35 -15.76 -5.67 -8.55
CA ILE A 35 -17.08 -5.18 -8.11
C ILE A 35 -17.00 -3.74 -7.61
N LEU A 36 -15.98 -3.44 -6.78
CA LEU A 36 -15.78 -2.06 -6.28
C LEU A 36 -15.44 -1.11 -7.43
N GLY A 37 -14.59 -1.54 -8.37
CA GLY A 37 -14.28 -0.78 -9.58
C GLY A 37 -15.50 -0.51 -10.45
N ALA A 38 -16.37 -1.50 -10.65
CA ALA A 38 -17.60 -1.33 -11.42
C ALA A 38 -18.59 -0.39 -10.73
N ASN A 39 -18.74 -0.51 -9.41
CA ASN A 39 -19.61 0.37 -8.62
C ASN A 39 -19.14 1.82 -8.67
N ASP A 40 -17.85 2.06 -8.43
CA ASP A 40 -17.29 3.41 -8.42
C ASP A 40 -17.28 4.02 -9.83
N GLY A 41 -17.02 3.19 -10.86
CA GLY A 41 -17.09 3.60 -12.27
C GLY A 41 -18.49 4.00 -12.71
N LEU A 42 -19.51 3.17 -12.45
CA LEU A 42 -20.89 3.48 -12.85
C LEU A 42 -21.45 4.68 -12.08
N LEU A 43 -21.23 4.73 -10.77
CA LEU A 43 -21.81 5.76 -9.91
C LEU A 43 -21.14 7.13 -10.12
N SER A 44 -19.81 7.15 -10.33
CA SER A 44 -19.11 8.40 -10.65
C SER A 44 -19.46 8.91 -12.05
N THR A 45 -19.53 8.04 -13.06
CA THR A 45 -19.86 8.45 -14.44
C THR A 45 -21.30 8.93 -14.56
N THR A 46 -22.27 8.23 -13.97
CA THR A 46 -23.68 8.68 -13.96
C THR A 46 -23.86 9.99 -13.20
N SER A 47 -23.24 10.16 -12.03
CA SER A 47 -23.28 11.41 -11.28
C SER A 47 -22.66 12.57 -12.06
N LEU A 48 -21.51 12.34 -12.70
CA LEU A 48 -20.84 13.34 -13.55
C LEU A 48 -21.71 13.72 -14.75
N MET A 49 -22.27 12.74 -15.45
CA MET A 49 -23.16 12.97 -16.60
C MET A 49 -24.43 13.73 -16.19
N LEU A 50 -25.01 13.40 -15.03
CA LEU A 50 -26.16 14.11 -14.48
C LEU A 50 -25.81 15.57 -14.18
N GLY A 51 -24.65 15.83 -13.56
CA GLY A 51 -24.16 17.17 -13.27
C GLY A 51 -23.86 18.00 -14.53
N VAL A 52 -23.22 17.39 -15.54
CA VAL A 52 -22.95 18.04 -16.82
C VAL A 52 -24.24 18.32 -17.60
N GLY A 53 -25.17 17.36 -17.61
CA GLY A 53 -26.48 17.51 -18.25
C GLY A 53 -27.38 18.56 -17.60
N ALA A 54 -27.25 18.77 -16.27
CA ALA A 54 -27.91 19.86 -15.57
C ALA A 54 -27.34 21.25 -15.94
N ALA A 55 -26.06 21.31 -16.33
CA ALA A 55 -25.42 22.57 -16.72
C ALA A 55 -25.62 22.93 -18.20
N LYS A 56 -25.65 21.93 -19.11
CA LYS A 56 -25.88 22.12 -20.54
C LYS A 56 -26.67 20.94 -21.14
N GLU A 57 -27.68 21.24 -21.95
CA GLU A 57 -28.55 20.24 -22.62
C GLU A 57 -27.91 19.56 -23.86
N ASP A 58 -26.58 19.59 -23.98
CA ASP A 58 -25.87 18.98 -25.10
C ASP A 58 -25.51 17.52 -24.82
N LYS A 59 -26.23 16.59 -25.45
CA LYS A 59 -26.03 15.13 -25.30
C LYS A 59 -24.61 14.69 -25.66
N TRP A 60 -24.00 15.30 -26.67
CA TRP A 60 -22.63 15.00 -27.08
C TRP A 60 -21.59 15.34 -26.00
N LEU A 61 -21.76 16.50 -25.35
CA LEU A 61 -20.90 16.92 -24.24
C LEU A 61 -21.04 15.98 -23.03
N MET A 62 -22.26 15.51 -22.76
CA MET A 62 -22.54 14.57 -21.67
C MET A 62 -21.87 13.20 -21.88
N ILE A 63 -21.88 12.67 -23.12
CA ILE A 63 -21.24 11.40 -23.44
C ILE A 63 -19.70 11.50 -23.37
N ILE A 64 -19.14 12.57 -23.92
CA ILE A 64 -17.69 12.78 -23.91
C ILE A 64 -17.18 12.99 -22.48
N SER A 65 -17.89 13.75 -21.64
CA SER A 65 -17.51 13.96 -20.24
C SER A 65 -17.60 12.67 -19.42
N GLY A 66 -18.64 11.86 -19.63
CA GLY A 66 -18.79 10.55 -19.00
C GLY A 66 -17.63 9.61 -19.38
N LEU A 67 -17.27 9.54 -20.67
CA LEU A 67 -16.17 8.70 -21.13
C LEU A 67 -14.80 9.19 -20.61
N ALA A 68 -14.56 10.50 -20.63
CA ALA A 68 -13.35 11.09 -20.08
C ALA A 68 -13.22 10.82 -18.57
N GLY A 69 -14.32 10.95 -17.82
CA GLY A 69 -14.39 10.63 -16.39
C GLY A 69 -14.13 9.15 -16.11
N ALA A 70 -14.69 8.24 -16.93
CA ALA A 70 -14.47 6.81 -16.81
C ALA A 70 -12.99 6.43 -16.99
N VAL A 71 -12.35 6.97 -18.02
CA VAL A 71 -10.93 6.72 -18.30
C VAL A 71 -10.04 7.31 -17.21
N ALA A 72 -10.32 8.53 -16.76
CA ALA A 72 -9.61 9.16 -15.65
C ALA A 72 -9.75 8.35 -14.34
N GLY A 73 -10.96 7.85 -14.04
CA GLY A 73 -11.23 7.00 -12.88
C GLY A 73 -10.48 5.68 -12.92
N ALA A 74 -10.49 4.98 -14.06
CA ALA A 74 -9.76 3.73 -14.25
C ALA A 74 -8.24 3.92 -14.13
N CYS A 75 -7.69 4.98 -14.73
CA CYS A 75 -6.27 5.32 -14.58
C CYS A 75 -5.90 5.61 -13.12
N SER A 76 -6.75 6.32 -12.38
CA SER A 76 -6.53 6.59 -10.95
C SER A 76 -6.52 5.30 -10.11
N MET A 77 -7.43 4.36 -10.38
CA MET A 77 -7.42 3.06 -9.69
C MET A 77 -6.14 2.26 -9.98
N ALA A 78 -5.69 2.21 -11.23
CA ALA A 78 -4.44 1.53 -11.59
C ALA A 78 -3.21 2.18 -10.93
N VAL A 79 -3.13 3.52 -10.93
CA VAL A 79 -2.05 4.27 -10.27
C VAL A 79 -2.15 4.12 -8.75
N GLY A 80 -3.35 4.09 -8.19
CA GLY A 80 -3.60 3.90 -6.77
C GLY A 80 -3.14 2.52 -6.28
N GLU A 81 -3.40 1.45 -7.04
CA GLU A 81 -2.86 0.13 -6.72
C GLU A 81 -1.33 0.09 -6.83
N PHE A 82 -0.75 0.71 -7.86
CA PHE A 82 0.71 0.80 -7.99
C PHE A 82 1.35 1.51 -6.79
N VAL A 83 0.78 2.67 -6.39
CA VAL A 83 1.29 3.44 -5.27
C VAL A 83 1.08 2.70 -3.95
N SER A 84 -0.05 1.98 -3.78
CA SER A 84 -0.33 1.18 -2.59
C SER A 84 0.63 0.01 -2.41
N VAL A 85 1.06 -0.64 -3.50
CA VAL A 85 2.08 -1.71 -3.45
C VAL A 85 3.48 -1.14 -3.19
N SER A 86 3.78 0.10 -3.61
CA SER A 86 5.02 0.76 -3.19
C SER A 86 5.02 1.11 -1.71
N THR A 87 3.92 1.65 -1.17
CA THR A 87 3.88 2.07 0.24
C THR A 87 3.92 0.89 1.19
N GLN A 88 3.32 -0.26 0.85
CA GLN A 88 3.45 -1.48 1.67
C GLN A 88 4.91 -1.95 1.77
N ARG A 89 5.65 -1.96 0.65
CA ARG A 89 7.09 -2.26 0.63
C ARG A 89 7.90 -1.26 1.45
N ASP A 90 7.56 0.02 1.36
CA ASP A 90 8.23 1.08 2.12
C ASP A 90 7.92 1.00 3.63
N ILE A 91 6.71 0.59 4.01
CA ILE A 91 6.33 0.36 5.41
C ILE A 91 7.07 -0.85 5.98
N GLU A 92 7.25 -1.94 5.22
CA GLU A 92 8.06 -3.07 5.66
C GLU A 92 9.52 -2.67 5.89
N LEU A 93 10.09 -1.89 4.97
CA LEU A 93 11.44 -1.33 5.13
C LEU A 93 11.55 -0.40 6.35
N GLN A 94 10.58 0.49 6.54
CA GLN A 94 10.55 1.38 7.71
C GLN A 94 10.31 0.62 9.01
N ALA A 95 9.45 -0.39 9.04
CA ALA A 95 9.20 -1.23 10.21
C ALA A 95 10.46 -2.01 10.61
N ASN A 96 11.24 -2.48 9.62
CA ASN A 96 12.51 -3.14 9.87
C ASN A 96 13.54 -2.17 10.48
N ILE A 97 13.64 -0.94 9.95
CA ILE A 97 14.51 0.11 10.50
C ILE A 97 14.02 0.55 11.90
N LEU A 98 12.72 0.62 12.13
CA LEU A 98 12.14 0.96 13.43
C LEU A 98 12.48 -0.11 14.47
N ASN A 99 12.45 -1.40 14.13
CA ASN A 99 12.90 -2.47 15.02
C ASN A 99 14.38 -2.29 15.41
N LEU A 100 15.24 -1.92 14.45
CA LEU A 100 16.64 -1.63 14.72
C LEU A 100 16.81 -0.38 15.59
N VAL A 101 16.04 0.69 15.35
CA VAL A 101 16.04 1.90 16.19
C VAL A 101 15.47 1.63 17.58
N HIS A 102 14.48 0.76 17.72
CA HIS A 102 13.94 0.34 19.02
C HIS A 102 14.97 -0.47 19.82
N GLN A 103 15.88 -1.18 19.14
CA GLN A 103 17.02 -1.85 19.77
C GLN A 103 18.07 -0.83 20.30
N TRP A 104 18.20 0.33 19.64
CA TRP A 104 19.02 1.46 20.11
C TRP A 104 18.30 2.36 21.14
N ARG A 105 16.97 2.37 21.17
CA ARG A 105 16.18 2.99 22.25
C ARG A 105 15.99 1.99 23.39
N LYS A 106 17.07 1.63 24.08
CA LYS A 106 17.03 0.88 25.35
C LYS A 106 16.01 1.55 26.31
N PRO A 107 14.94 0.85 26.74
CA PRO A 107 14.00 1.33 27.75
C PRO A 107 14.63 1.16 29.15
N GLY A 108 15.72 1.88 29.38
CA GLY A 108 16.45 1.88 30.65
C GLY A 108 17.15 3.19 30.94
N LEU A 109 16.95 4.23 30.12
CA LEU A 109 17.65 5.51 30.22
C LEU A 109 16.73 6.70 30.53
N HIS A 110 15.51 6.47 31.00
CA HIS A 110 14.60 7.55 31.36
C HIS A 110 15.01 8.27 32.67
N TRP A 111 15.86 7.63 33.50
CA TRP A 111 16.46 8.24 34.69
C TRP A 111 17.74 9.06 34.38
N LEU A 112 18.38 8.85 33.22
CA LEU A 112 19.66 9.51 32.86
C LEU A 112 19.48 10.94 32.32
N ILE A 113 18.25 11.34 31.98
CA ILE A 113 17.90 12.72 31.62
C ILE A 113 17.84 13.62 32.87
N TYR A 114 17.55 13.05 34.04
CA TYR A 114 17.52 13.77 35.32
C TYR A 114 18.88 13.79 36.05
N LEU A 115 19.86 12.99 35.61
CA LEU A 115 21.16 12.84 36.27
C LEU A 115 22.37 13.30 35.43
N TRP A 116 22.20 14.11 34.37
CA TRP A 116 23.37 14.59 33.62
C TRP A 116 23.21 15.92 32.85
N PRO A 117 23.51 17.08 33.46
CA PRO A 117 23.53 18.38 32.77
C PRO A 117 24.85 18.82 32.10
N HIS A 118 25.96 18.05 32.11
CA HIS A 118 27.30 18.65 31.84
C HIS A 118 28.22 18.07 30.74
N GLN A 119 27.86 17.06 29.93
CA GLN A 119 28.78 16.60 28.83
C GLN A 119 28.25 16.61 27.39
N TRP A 120 27.01 17.04 27.11
CA TRP A 120 26.52 17.05 25.72
C TRP A 120 26.98 18.25 24.86
N ARG A 121 27.82 19.14 25.40
CA ARG A 121 28.41 20.28 24.65
C ARG A 121 29.76 19.93 23.99
N ARG A 122 29.86 18.80 23.28
CA ARG A 122 31.04 18.56 22.44
C ARG A 122 30.82 17.55 21.31
N LEU A 123 29.78 17.71 20.49
CA LEU A 123 29.75 17.01 19.18
C LEU A 123 28.88 17.65 18.08
N HIS A 124 28.63 18.97 18.14
CA HIS A 124 28.15 19.72 16.98
C HIS A 124 28.81 21.11 16.90
N VAL A 125 30.00 21.16 16.29
CA VAL A 125 30.45 22.34 15.54
C VAL A 125 30.98 21.84 14.21
N GLY A 126 30.23 22.12 13.14
CA GLY A 126 30.68 21.94 11.77
C GLY A 126 31.55 23.10 11.30
N SER A 127 32.36 22.77 10.28
CA SER A 127 32.81 23.61 9.16
C SER A 127 34.00 24.57 9.35
N PRO A 128 35.12 24.34 8.63
CA PRO A 128 35.97 25.41 8.14
C PRO A 128 35.70 25.66 6.64
N CYS A 129 34.91 26.70 6.33
CA CYS A 129 34.99 27.35 5.04
C CYS A 129 36.17 28.34 5.10
N LYS A 130 37.28 28.02 4.43
CA LYS A 130 38.43 28.92 4.28
C LYS A 130 38.37 29.53 2.88
N ASN A 131 38.11 30.83 2.83
CA ASN A 131 38.13 31.68 1.64
C ASN A 131 39.59 32.02 1.27
N PRO A 132 40.07 31.80 0.02
CA PRO A 132 41.32 32.36 -0.44
C PRO A 132 41.06 33.61 -1.30
N GLY A 133 41.35 34.78 -0.73
CA GLY A 133 41.77 35.96 -1.47
C GLY A 133 43.29 35.99 -1.58
#